data_AF-A0A1F2TH09-F1
#
_entry.id   AF-A0A1F2TH09-F1
#
_cell.length_a   1.000
_cell.length_b   1.000
_cell.length_c   1.000
_cell.angle_alpha   90.00
_cell.angle_beta   90.00
_cell.angle_gamma   90.00
#
_symmetry.space_group_name_H-M   'P 1'
#
loop_
_entity.id
_entity.type
_entity.pdbx_description
1 polymer ?
#
loop_
_entity_poly.entity_id
_entity_poly.type
_entity_poly.pdbx_seq_one_letter_code
_entity_poly.pdbx_strand_id
1 'polypeptide(L)'
;MWNRERILPEGWAKYVATPSPANPAYGAQFWVYGGRNGLPADAYSPNGAAGQYAMIVPSKGVIVVRRGIDRGPGFNITQFSADVIAAMGL
;
A
#
# COMPACT_ATOMS: atom_id res chain seq x y z
N MET A 1 16.35 5.37 -3.74
CA MET A 1 17.22 6.54 -3.94
C MET A 1 16.33 7.77 -3.99
N TRP A 2 16.71 8.85 -3.33
CA TRP A 2 16.07 10.16 -3.42
C TRP A 2 17.16 11.18 -3.74
N ASN A 3 17.04 11.96 -4.82
CA ASN A 3 18.06 12.91 -5.25
C ASN A 3 19.49 12.33 -5.29
N ARG A 4 19.64 11.11 -5.83
CA ARG A 4 20.90 10.34 -5.89
C ARG A 4 21.47 9.90 -4.52
N GLU A 5 20.73 10.07 -3.43
CA GLU A 5 21.10 9.60 -2.10
C GLU A 5 20.26 8.38 -1.68
N ARG A 6 20.87 7.47 -0.93
CA ARG A 6 20.16 6.33 -0.32
C ARG A 6 19.71 6.70 1.10
N ILE A 7 18.44 7.04 1.24
CA ILE A 7 17.84 7.39 2.55
C ILE A 7 17.46 6.14 3.37
N LEU A 8 17.06 5.06 2.68
CA LEU A 8 16.64 3.80 3.31
C LEU A 8 17.59 2.66 2.92
N PRO A 9 17.83 1.68 3.82
CA PRO A 9 18.64 0.51 3.51
C PRO A 9 18.20 -0.19 2.23
N GLU A 10 19.14 -0.86 1.58
CA GLU A 10 18.81 -1.75 0.48
C GLU A 10 17.84 -2.84 0.95
N GLY A 11 16.86 -3.18 0.10
CA GLY A 11 15.82 -4.16 0.45
C GLY A 11 14.75 -3.67 1.42
N TRP A 12 14.80 -2.44 1.92
CA TRP A 12 13.82 -1.92 2.90
C TRP A 12 12.36 -2.06 2.43
N ALA A 13 12.08 -1.73 1.16
CA ALA A 13 10.72 -1.85 0.61
C ALA A 13 10.23 -3.30 0.60
N LYS A 14 11.10 -4.25 0.23
CA LYS A 14 10.78 -5.69 0.30
C LYS A 14 10.55 -6.13 1.74
N TYR A 15 11.38 -5.68 2.67
CA TYR A 15 11.26 -6.02 4.09
C TYR A 15 9.90 -5.60 4.66
N VAL A 16 9.45 -4.36 4.44
CA VAL A 16 8.15 -3.90 4.93
C VAL A 16 6.96 -4.52 4.20
N ALA A 17 7.12 -4.92 2.94
CA ALA A 17 6.09 -5.63 2.19
C ALA A 17 6.03 -7.14 2.47
N THR A 18 6.98 -7.69 3.24
CA THR A 18 7.04 -9.12 3.53
C THR A 18 6.14 -9.45 4.74
N PRO A 19 5.19 -10.38 4.60
CA PRO A 19 4.36 -10.81 5.71
C PRO A 19 5.17 -11.34 6.90
N SER A 20 4.74 -10.97 8.10
CA SER A 20 5.31 -11.46 9.34
C SER A 20 4.80 -12.88 9.64
N PRO A 21 5.59 -13.72 10.34
CA PRO A 21 5.14 -15.05 10.75
C PRO A 21 3.87 -15.04 11.63
N ALA A 22 3.66 -13.96 12.38
CA ALA A 22 2.53 -13.81 13.29
C ALA A 22 1.25 -13.33 12.57
N ASN A 23 1.37 -12.64 11.44
CA ASN A 23 0.24 -12.13 10.69
C ASN A 23 0.57 -12.06 9.18
N PRO A 24 -0.08 -12.91 8.35
CA PRO A 24 0.18 -12.94 6.91
C PRO A 24 -0.27 -11.66 6.17
N ALA A 25 -1.06 -10.80 6.81
CA ALA A 25 -1.52 -9.53 6.25
C ALA A 25 -0.71 -8.32 6.74
N TYR A 26 0.43 -8.52 7.42
CA TYR A 26 1.20 -7.43 8.02
C TYR A 26 2.72 -7.65 7.92
N GLY A 27 3.46 -6.64 7.48
CA GLY A 27 4.92 -6.63 7.38
C GLY A 27 5.50 -5.35 7.95
N ALA A 28 6.37 -5.45 8.97
CA ALA A 28 7.11 -4.34 9.60
C ALA A 28 6.42 -2.95 9.58
N GLN A 29 5.22 -2.85 10.17
CA GLN A 29 4.36 -1.64 10.28
C GLN A 29 3.42 -1.34 9.08
N PHE A 30 3.34 -2.23 8.09
CA PHE A 30 2.53 -2.08 6.88
C PHE A 30 1.54 -3.23 6.73
N TRP A 31 0.36 -2.92 6.20
CA TRP A 31 -0.61 -3.91 5.76
C TRP A 31 -0.24 -4.44 4.37
N VAL A 32 -0.33 -5.75 4.16
CA VAL A 32 -0.07 -6.43 2.88
C VAL A 32 -1.38 -6.99 2.35
N TYR A 33 -1.73 -6.70 1.08
CA TYR A 33 -3.08 -6.94 0.57
C TYR A 33 -3.24 -8.20 -0.27
N GLY A 34 -2.15 -8.76 -0.82
CA GLY A 34 -2.16 -10.06 -1.50
C GLY A 34 -3.18 -10.19 -2.63
N GLY A 35 -3.47 -9.11 -3.35
CA GLY A 35 -4.38 -9.11 -4.50
C GLY A 35 -5.84 -8.76 -4.20
N ARG A 36 -6.14 -8.34 -2.96
CA ARG A 36 -7.51 -8.00 -2.53
C ARG A 36 -8.18 -6.98 -3.47
N ASN A 37 -9.43 -7.27 -3.86
CA ASN A 37 -10.25 -6.40 -4.71
C ASN A 37 -9.59 -6.04 -6.06
N GLY A 38 -8.85 -6.99 -6.66
CA GLY A 38 -8.23 -6.79 -7.97
C GLY A 38 -6.94 -5.94 -7.93
N LEU A 39 -6.46 -5.58 -6.75
CA LEU A 39 -5.13 -4.98 -6.61
C LEU A 39 -4.04 -5.91 -7.13
N PRO A 40 -2.89 -5.38 -7.59
CA PRO A 40 -1.70 -6.19 -7.75
C PRO A 40 -1.26 -6.84 -6.43
N ALA A 41 -0.73 -8.06 -6.52
CA ALA A 41 -0.41 -8.88 -5.35
C ALA A 41 0.67 -8.28 -4.45
N ASP A 42 1.52 -7.41 -5.00
CA ASP A 42 2.59 -6.71 -4.30
C ASP A 42 2.15 -5.39 -3.65
N ALA A 43 0.85 -5.11 -3.58
CA ALA A 43 0.31 -3.91 -2.93
C ALA A 43 0.41 -3.99 -1.39
N TYR A 44 0.90 -2.90 -0.78
CA TYR A 44 1.01 -2.73 0.67
C TYR A 44 0.80 -1.27 1.10
N SER A 45 0.43 -1.01 2.35
CA SER A 45 0.11 0.36 2.82
C SER A 45 0.36 0.52 4.32
N PRO A 46 0.96 1.64 4.77
CA PRO A 46 0.78 2.10 6.13
C PRO A 46 -0.62 2.70 6.24
N ASN A 47 -1.37 2.27 7.25
CA ASN A 47 -2.75 2.73 7.45
C ASN A 47 -2.84 3.52 8.75
N GLY A 48 -3.53 4.64 8.72
CA GLY A 48 -3.84 5.46 9.90
C GLY A 48 -5.33 5.48 10.20
N ALA A 49 -5.65 5.89 11.43
CA ALA A 49 -7.02 6.01 11.92
C ALA A 49 -7.87 6.95 11.05
N ALA A 50 -9.18 6.71 11.00
CA ALA A 50 -10.15 7.48 10.23
C ALA A 50 -9.88 7.52 8.70
N GLY A 51 -9.19 6.48 8.20
CA GLY A 51 -9.00 6.23 6.78
C GLY A 51 -7.84 6.98 6.15
N GLN A 52 -6.71 7.11 6.85
CA GLN A 52 -5.46 7.55 6.21
C GLN A 52 -4.80 6.36 5.52
N TYR A 53 -4.42 6.51 4.26
CA TYR A 53 -3.73 5.47 3.51
C TYR A 53 -2.65 6.06 2.60
N ALA A 54 -1.56 5.30 2.45
CA ALA A 54 -0.60 5.47 1.38
C ALA A 54 -0.41 4.10 0.71
N MET A 55 -1.33 3.75 -0.18
CA MET A 55 -1.29 2.47 -0.91
C MET A 55 -0.13 2.50 -1.90
N ILE A 56 0.84 1.62 -1.72
CA ILE A 56 2.04 1.50 -2.55
C ILE A 56 1.88 0.26 -3.42
N VAL A 57 2.07 0.42 -4.73
CA VAL A 57 1.96 -0.67 -5.72
C VAL A 57 3.22 -0.68 -6.59
N PRO A 58 4.28 -1.38 -6.16
CA PRO A 58 5.59 -1.34 -6.82
C PRO A 58 5.55 -1.77 -8.29
N SER A 59 4.84 -2.86 -8.60
CA SER A 59 4.68 -3.42 -9.95
C SER A 59 4.08 -2.46 -10.95
N LYS A 60 3.37 -1.42 -10.48
CA LYS A 60 2.77 -0.37 -11.30
C LYS A 60 3.51 0.97 -11.19
N GLY A 61 4.48 1.10 -10.28
CA GLY A 61 5.16 2.37 -10.02
C GLY A 61 4.21 3.46 -9.48
N VAL A 62 3.15 3.08 -8.76
CA VAL A 62 2.10 3.99 -8.28
C VAL A 62 2.03 4.01 -6.77
N ILE A 63 1.76 5.19 -6.21
CA ILE A 63 1.33 5.37 -4.82
C ILE A 63 0.01 6.14 -4.81
N VAL A 64 -1.03 5.58 -4.20
CA VAL A 64 -2.33 6.25 -4.00
C VAL A 64 -2.39 6.74 -2.55
N VAL A 65 -2.37 8.06 -2.37
CA VAL A 65 -2.50 8.70 -1.06
C VAL A 65 -3.93 9.14 -0.84
N ARG A 66 -4.55 8.67 0.23
CA ARG A 66 -5.90 9.06 0.63
C ARG A 66 -5.85 9.61 2.05
N ARG A 67 -6.32 10.84 2.21
CA ARG A 67 -6.59 11.44 3.52
C ARG A 67 -8.09 11.62 3.70
N GLY A 68 -8.60 11.27 4.86
CA GLY A 68 -10.03 11.46 5.16
C GLY A 68 -10.33 11.49 6.65
N ILE A 69 -11.60 11.69 6.97
CA ILE A 69 -12.15 11.55 8.33
C ILE A 69 -13.38 10.66 8.19
N ASP A 70 -13.14 9.35 8.10
CA ASP A 70 -14.22 8.41 7.90
C ASP A 70 -15.14 8.36 9.11
N ARG A 71 -16.43 8.65 8.87
CA ARG A 71 -17.52 8.45 9.82
C ARG A 71 -18.42 7.37 9.24
N GLY A 72 -18.31 6.13 9.73
CA GLY A 72 -19.09 4.99 9.25
C GLY A 72 -18.21 3.81 8.78
N PRO A 73 -18.61 3.07 7.73
CA PRO A 73 -18.02 1.76 7.39
C PRO A 73 -16.56 1.79 6.91
N GLY A 74 -15.96 2.98 6.79
CA GLY A 74 -14.58 3.17 6.31
C GLY A 74 -14.48 3.21 4.78
N PHE A 75 -13.48 3.92 4.28
CA PHE A 75 -13.21 4.02 2.85
C PHE A 75 -12.60 2.72 2.30
N ASN A 76 -13.16 2.18 1.23
CA ASN A 76 -12.59 1.00 0.56
C ASN A 76 -11.39 1.40 -0.31
N ILE A 77 -10.23 1.61 0.34
CA ILE A 77 -9.00 2.00 -0.35
C ILE A 77 -8.53 0.98 -1.38
N THR A 78 -8.79 -0.31 -1.15
CA THR A 78 -8.33 -1.37 -2.04
C THR A 78 -9.03 -1.34 -3.39
N GLN A 79 -10.37 -1.25 -3.40
CA GLN A 79 -11.13 -1.11 -4.65
C GLN A 79 -10.78 0.20 -5.35
N PHE A 80 -10.78 1.32 -4.61
CA PHE A 80 -10.45 2.63 -5.18
C PHE A 80 -9.06 2.63 -5.85
N SER A 81 -8.07 2.01 -5.21
CA SER A 81 -6.71 1.94 -5.76
C SER A 81 -6.64 1.07 -7.00
N ALA A 82 -7.37 -0.06 -7.04
CA ALA A 82 -7.49 -0.89 -8.24
C ALA A 82 -8.14 -0.11 -9.40
N ASP A 83 -9.21 0.65 -9.12
CA ASP A 83 -9.90 1.46 -10.13
C ASP A 83 -9.01 2.58 -10.67
N VAL A 84 -8.22 3.24 -9.81
CA VAL A 84 -7.23 4.25 -10.22
C VAL A 84 -6.17 3.66 -11.14
N ILE A 85 -5.61 2.49 -10.78
CA ILE A 85 -4.61 1.80 -11.60
C ILE A 85 -5.20 1.43 -12.97
N ALA A 86 -6.42 0.90 -13.00
CA ALA A 86 -7.11 0.58 -14.24
C ALA A 86 -7.36 1.83 -15.11
N ALA A 87 -7.76 2.95 -14.51
CA ALA A 87 -7.98 4.22 -15.21
C ALA A 87 -6.69 4.82 -15.78
N MET A 88 -5.53 4.50 -15.20
CA MET A 88 -4.22 4.89 -15.73
C MET A 88 -3.74 3.97 -16.87
N GLY A 89 -4.47 2.88 -17.17
CA GLY A 89 -4.08 1.88 -18.17
C GLY A 89 -2.91 1.00 -17.75
N LEU A 90 -2.73 0.81 -16.43
CA LEU A 90 -1.59 0.09 -15.85
C LEU A 90 -1.90 -1.35 -15.46
#